data_AF-A0A2W6CTJ7-F1
#
_entry.id   AF-A0A2W6CTJ7-F1
#
_cell.length_a   1.000
_cell.length_b   1.000
_cell.length_c   1.000
_cell.angle_alpha   90.00
_cell.angle_beta   90.00
_cell.angle_gamma   90.00
#
_symmetry.space_group_name_H-M   'P 1'
#
loop_
_entity.id
_entity.type
_entity.pdbx_description
1 polymer ?
#
loop_
_entity_poly.entity_id
_entity_poly.type
_entity_poly.pdbx_seq_one_letter_code
_entity_poly.pdbx_strand_id
1 'polypeptide(L)'
;MIDGLDEDSSAATGRRSIAGVLPRQPPPGVRVLVTSRPHPPTPDDVPGDHPLRTISPRRLDVSQHARDAEYRANHELNQLLAGTQLQRDVLGSMTVSGGGFTLDDLEELTQQPLYEIKRLLDGLLGRSVGTRIGTPTSGPGERVYLFAHETLQQVAEQSFGKSLGAY
;
A
#
# COMPACT_ATOMS: atom_id res chain seq x y z
N MET A 1 -15.47 -11.52 -19.39
CA MET A 1 -16.01 -10.57 -18.40
C MET A 1 -15.52 -11.04 -17.03
N ILE A 2 -14.95 -10.14 -16.23
CA ILE A 2 -14.51 -10.42 -14.86
C ILE A 2 -15.60 -9.85 -13.95
N ASP A 3 -16.16 -10.68 -13.09
CA ASP A 3 -17.33 -10.34 -12.26
C ASP A 3 -16.95 -9.58 -10.98
N GLY A 4 -15.68 -9.66 -10.56
CA GLY A 4 -15.16 -8.91 -9.41
C GLY A 4 -13.65 -9.02 -9.27
N LEU A 5 -13.05 -7.95 -8.75
CA LEU A 5 -11.69 -7.90 -8.23
C LEU A 5 -11.79 -7.39 -6.79
N ASP A 6 -11.22 -8.13 -5.85
CA ASP A 6 -11.28 -7.80 -4.42
C ASP A 6 -9.90 -8.01 -3.78
N GLU A 7 -9.59 -7.19 -2.79
CA GLU A 7 -8.30 -7.15 -2.10
C GLU A 7 -8.46 -7.49 -0.63
N ASP A 8 -7.58 -8.37 -0.14
CA ASP A 8 -7.71 -8.88 1.22
C ASP A 8 -7.31 -7.83 2.25
N SER A 9 -8.31 -7.30 2.96
CA SER A 9 -8.16 -6.31 4.03
C SER A 9 -8.36 -6.93 5.43
N SER A 10 -8.37 -8.26 5.53
CA SER A 10 -8.60 -8.99 6.79
C SER A 10 -7.56 -8.65 7.87
N ALA A 11 -6.30 -8.47 7.49
CA ALA A 11 -5.21 -8.12 8.42
C ALA A 11 -5.49 -6.83 9.21
N ALA A 12 -6.11 -5.83 8.56
CA ALA A 12 -6.43 -4.54 9.20
C ALA A 12 -7.76 -4.57 9.99
N THR A 13 -8.66 -5.51 9.66
CA THR A 13 -10.05 -5.50 10.15
C THR A 13 -10.39 -6.66 11.09
N GLY A 14 -9.52 -7.66 11.21
CA GLY A 14 -9.77 -8.89 11.96
C GLY A 14 -10.90 -9.76 11.39
N ARG A 15 -11.36 -9.47 10.17
CA ARG A 15 -12.40 -10.25 9.47
C ARG A 15 -11.80 -11.51 8.86
N ARG A 16 -12.65 -12.43 8.38
CA ARG A 16 -12.19 -13.56 7.57
C ARG A 16 -11.48 -13.05 6.32
N SER A 17 -10.39 -13.73 5.97
CA SER A 17 -9.64 -13.50 4.75
C SER A 17 -10.52 -13.78 3.53
N ILE A 18 -10.23 -13.12 2.41
CA ILE A 18 -10.90 -13.43 1.14
C ILE A 18 -10.66 -14.90 0.82
N ALA A 19 -9.43 -15.38 1.01
CA ALA A 19 -9.06 -16.78 0.80
C ALA A 19 -9.92 -17.74 1.65
N GLY A 20 -10.27 -17.37 2.89
CA GLY A 20 -11.08 -18.17 3.81
C GLY A 20 -12.57 -18.25 3.44
N VAL A 21 -13.08 -17.31 2.63
CA VAL A 21 -14.47 -17.31 2.15
C VAL A 21 -14.64 -17.88 0.74
N LEU A 22 -13.55 -18.17 0.03
CA LEU A 22 -13.62 -18.76 -1.30
C LEU A 22 -14.28 -20.15 -1.26
N PRO A 23 -15.10 -20.48 -2.27
CA PRO A 23 -15.72 -21.80 -2.35
C PRO A 23 -14.66 -22.87 -2.62
N ARG A 24 -14.67 -23.92 -1.81
CA ARG A 24 -13.81 -25.11 -2.02
C ARG A 24 -14.08 -25.78 -3.36
N GLN A 25 -15.33 -25.76 -3.80
CA GLN A 25 -15.79 -26.27 -5.09
C GLN A 25 -16.65 -25.20 -5.75
N PRO A 26 -16.10 -24.42 -6.69
CA PRO A 26 -16.87 -23.44 -7.44
C PRO A 26 -18.01 -24.11 -8.23
N PRO A 27 -19.16 -23.44 -8.42
CA PRO A 27 -20.23 -23.95 -9.27
C PRO A 27 -19.77 -24.25 -10.70
N PRO A 28 -20.47 -25.13 -11.44
CA PRO A 28 -20.15 -25.39 -12.84
C PRO A 28 -20.06 -24.11 -13.67
N GLY A 29 -19.00 -23.97 -14.45
CA GLY A 29 -18.75 -22.78 -15.28
C GLY A 29 -18.03 -21.62 -14.57
N VAL A 30 -17.85 -21.68 -13.24
CA VAL A 30 -17.11 -20.68 -12.47
C VAL A 30 -15.65 -21.13 -12.29
N ARG A 31 -14.71 -20.21 -12.53
CA ARG A 31 -13.29 -20.39 -12.23
C ARG A 31 -12.84 -19.28 -11.30
N VAL A 32 -12.12 -19.64 -10.25
CA VAL A 32 -11.51 -18.70 -9.32
C VAL A 32 -10.03 -18.61 -9.63
N LEU A 33 -9.55 -17.41 -9.96
CA LEU A 33 -8.13 -17.12 -10.11
C LEU A 33 -7.68 -16.36 -8.87
N VAL A 34 -6.74 -16.95 -8.13
CA VAL A 34 -6.18 -16.32 -6.93
C VAL A 34 -4.74 -15.93 -7.21
N THR A 35 -4.42 -14.68 -6.96
CA THR A 35 -3.05 -14.17 -6.96
C THR A 35 -2.66 -13.79 -5.55
N SER A 36 -1.47 -14.18 -5.13
CA SER A 36 -0.94 -13.80 -3.82
C SER A 36 0.54 -13.43 -3.94
N ARG A 37 1.01 -12.66 -2.96
CA ARG A 37 2.45 -12.48 -2.74
C ARG A 37 3.03 -13.78 -2.14
N PRO A 38 4.32 -14.08 -2.36
CA PRO A 38 4.97 -15.22 -1.72
C PRO A 38 4.94 -15.16 -0.20
N HIS A 39 4.90 -13.94 0.36
CA HIS A 39 4.77 -13.66 1.78
C HIS A 39 3.72 -12.56 1.98
N PRO A 40 2.84 -12.66 2.98
CA PRO A 40 2.67 -13.79 3.91
C PRO A 40 2.15 -15.08 3.23
N PRO A 41 2.30 -16.26 3.89
CA PRO A 41 1.73 -17.52 3.38
C PRO A 41 0.19 -17.50 3.40
N THR A 42 -0.43 -18.57 2.90
CA THR A 42 -1.89 -18.74 2.93
C THR A 42 -2.46 -18.51 4.34
N PRO A 43 -3.46 -17.62 4.51
CA PRO A 43 -4.00 -17.24 5.82
C PRO A 43 -4.45 -18.43 6.68
N ASP A 44 -4.34 -18.30 8.01
CA ASP A 44 -4.62 -19.40 8.95
C ASP A 44 -6.10 -19.81 8.99
N ASP A 45 -7.02 -18.91 8.66
CA ASP A 45 -8.45 -19.20 8.58
C ASP A 45 -8.86 -20.01 7.34
N VAL A 46 -7.91 -20.30 6.43
CA VAL A 46 -8.10 -21.22 5.30
C VAL A 46 -7.99 -22.66 5.78
N PRO A 47 -9.08 -23.47 5.69
CA PRO A 47 -9.09 -24.87 6.13
C PRO A 47 -8.00 -25.73 5.48
N GLY A 48 -7.53 -26.74 6.20
CA GLY A 48 -6.44 -27.63 5.72
C GLY A 48 -6.79 -28.43 4.46
N ASP A 49 -8.06 -28.73 4.25
CA ASP A 49 -8.60 -29.42 3.06
C ASP A 49 -8.93 -28.46 1.90
N HIS A 50 -8.67 -27.16 2.06
CA HIS A 50 -8.95 -26.17 1.02
C HIS A 50 -7.96 -26.32 -0.17
N PRO A 51 -8.41 -26.23 -1.43
CA PRO A 51 -7.53 -26.36 -2.60
C PRO A 51 -6.32 -25.41 -2.61
N LEU A 52 -6.43 -24.23 -1.97
CA LEU A 52 -5.31 -23.28 -1.83
C LEU A 52 -4.14 -23.80 -1.00
N ARG A 53 -4.35 -24.84 -0.16
CA ARG A 53 -3.28 -25.47 0.62
C ARG A 53 -2.51 -26.52 -0.18
N THR A 54 -3.11 -27.08 -1.23
CA THR A 54 -2.56 -28.22 -1.99
C THR A 54 -2.15 -27.87 -3.41
N ILE A 55 -2.65 -26.77 -3.97
CA ILE A 55 -2.31 -26.34 -5.32
C ILE A 55 -0.87 -25.84 -5.40
N SER A 56 -0.16 -26.24 -6.46
CA SER A 56 1.16 -25.68 -6.78
C SER A 56 0.97 -24.35 -7.51
N PRO A 57 1.37 -23.21 -6.92
CA PRO A 57 1.15 -21.90 -7.53
C PRO A 57 2.05 -21.72 -8.76
N ARG A 58 1.50 -21.10 -9.81
CA ARG A 58 2.32 -20.62 -10.93
C ARG A 58 3.06 -19.36 -10.50
N ARG A 59 4.39 -19.45 -10.41
CA ARG A 59 5.23 -18.26 -10.18
C ARG A 59 5.21 -17.36 -11.42
N LEU A 60 5.00 -16.08 -11.18
CA LEU A 60 5.09 -15.03 -12.20
C LEU A 60 6.38 -14.26 -11.95
N ASP A 61 7.17 -14.08 -13.00
CA ASP A 61 8.33 -13.21 -12.94
C ASP A 61 7.90 -11.74 -12.88
N VAL A 62 8.68 -10.93 -12.17
CA VAL A 62 8.48 -9.49 -12.12
C VAL A 62 8.65 -8.92 -13.53
N SER A 63 7.62 -8.22 -14.02
CA SER A 63 7.64 -7.60 -15.35
C SER A 63 8.67 -6.48 -15.42
N GLN A 64 9.21 -6.20 -16.62
CA GLN A 64 10.14 -5.10 -16.81
C GLN A 64 9.55 -3.75 -16.38
N HIS A 65 8.26 -3.52 -16.68
CA HIS A 65 7.54 -2.34 -16.24
C HIS A 65 7.51 -2.21 -14.70
N ALA A 66 7.28 -3.33 -13.98
CA ALA A 66 7.30 -3.31 -12.52
C ALA A 66 8.70 -3.01 -11.96
N ARG A 67 9.77 -3.54 -12.59
CA ARG A 67 11.16 -3.22 -12.19
C ARG A 67 11.49 -1.75 -12.39
N ASP A 68 11.09 -1.17 -13.52
CA ASP A 68 11.34 0.24 -13.82
C ASP A 68 10.56 1.15 -12.86
N ALA A 69 9.33 0.77 -12.51
CA ALA A 69 8.52 1.47 -11.52
C ALA A 69 9.17 1.42 -10.12
N GLU A 70 9.61 0.24 -9.68
CA GLU A 70 10.32 0.05 -8.41
C GLU A 70 11.63 0.85 -8.36
N TYR A 71 12.45 0.81 -9.41
CA TYR A 71 13.70 1.56 -9.48
C TYR A 71 13.46 3.07 -9.34
N ARG A 72 12.46 3.60 -10.06
CA ARG A 72 12.12 5.03 -10.00
C ARG A 72 11.58 5.43 -8.65
N ALA A 73 10.69 4.63 -8.07
CA ALA A 73 10.12 4.91 -6.77
C ALA A 73 11.18 4.90 -5.65
N ASN A 74 12.13 3.96 -5.70
CA ASN A 74 13.29 3.97 -4.81
C ASN A 74 14.20 5.19 -5.02
N HIS A 75 14.38 5.64 -6.27
CA HIS A 75 15.15 6.85 -6.57
C HIS A 75 14.45 8.12 -6.04
N GLU A 76 13.14 8.23 -6.20
CA GLU A 76 12.33 9.33 -5.63
C GLU A 76 12.41 9.33 -4.09
N LEU A 77 12.26 8.17 -3.45
CA LEU A 77 12.42 8.02 -2.01
C LEU A 77 13.79 8.52 -1.53
N ASN A 78 14.87 8.10 -2.19
CA ASN A 78 16.22 8.52 -1.85
C ASN A 78 16.44 10.03 -2.01
N GLN A 79 15.82 10.66 -3.01
CA GLN A 79 15.88 12.11 -3.17
C GLN A 79 15.18 12.85 -2.04
N LEU A 80 14.04 12.33 -1.55
CA LEU A 80 13.30 12.93 -0.44
C LEU A 80 14.05 12.80 0.88
N LEU A 81 14.66 11.65 1.12
CA LEU A 81 15.52 11.42 2.29
C LEU A 81 16.72 12.38 2.29
N ALA A 82 17.31 12.63 1.13
CA ALA A 82 18.40 13.60 0.95
C ALA A 82 17.93 15.07 0.83
N GLY A 83 16.61 15.31 0.89
CA GLY A 83 15.97 16.57 0.55
C GLY A 83 15.93 17.60 1.68
N THR A 84 14.96 18.53 1.60
CA THR A 84 14.68 19.53 2.63
C THR A 84 14.05 18.89 3.88
N GLN A 85 13.95 19.65 4.97
CA GLN A 85 13.30 19.17 6.20
C GLN A 85 11.83 18.82 5.93
N LEU A 86 11.08 19.68 5.25
CA LEU A 86 9.70 19.41 4.83
C LEU A 86 9.55 18.08 4.07
N GLN A 87 10.49 17.75 3.19
CA GLN A 87 10.45 16.49 2.43
C GLN A 87 10.60 15.27 3.33
N ARG A 88 11.51 15.34 4.31
CA ARG A 88 11.68 14.29 5.32
C ARG A 88 10.50 14.23 6.29
N ASP A 89 9.93 15.37 6.66
CA ASP A 89 8.79 15.43 7.58
C ASP A 89 7.57 14.76 6.95
N VAL A 90 7.19 15.14 5.71
CA VAL A 90 6.08 14.49 5.00
C VAL A 90 6.33 12.99 4.83
N LEU A 91 7.53 12.61 4.39
CA LEU A 91 7.87 11.21 4.18
C LEU A 91 7.84 10.42 5.51
N GLY A 92 8.36 11.00 6.60
CA GLY A 92 8.37 10.42 7.93
C GLY A 92 6.96 10.23 8.47
N SER A 93 6.12 11.26 8.41
CA SER A 93 4.71 11.18 8.83
C SER A 93 3.96 10.09 8.09
N MET A 94 4.08 10.05 6.75
CA MET A 94 3.48 8.98 5.92
C MET A 94 3.98 7.59 6.34
N THR A 95 5.26 7.46 6.68
CA THR A 95 5.89 6.19 7.08
C THR A 95 5.38 5.71 8.44
N VAL A 96 5.23 6.59 9.43
CA VAL A 96 4.78 6.24 10.79
C VAL A 96 3.30 5.82 10.81
N SER A 97 2.47 6.52 10.05
CA SER A 97 1.01 6.31 10.10
C SER A 97 0.56 4.97 9.50
N GLY A 98 1.29 4.46 8.50
CA GLY A 98 0.84 3.33 7.68
C GLY A 98 -0.51 3.54 6.99
N GLY A 99 -1.00 4.78 6.94
CA GLY A 99 -2.34 5.17 6.49
C GLY A 99 -2.31 6.37 5.54
N GLY A 100 -3.47 6.74 5.02
CA GLY A 100 -3.60 7.89 4.12
C GLY A 100 -3.84 9.19 4.90
N PHE A 101 -3.14 10.26 4.52
CA PHE A 101 -3.33 11.61 5.09
C PHE A 101 -4.11 12.51 4.15
N THR A 102 -4.95 13.37 4.70
CA THR A 102 -5.48 14.52 3.97
C THR A 102 -4.40 15.60 3.79
N LEU A 103 -4.67 16.60 2.95
CA LEU A 103 -3.77 17.75 2.84
C LEU A 103 -3.72 18.54 4.16
N ASP A 104 -4.85 18.63 4.86
CA ASP A 104 -4.98 19.36 6.11
C ASP A 104 -4.20 18.65 7.24
N ASP A 105 -4.25 17.31 7.29
CA ASP A 105 -3.42 16.54 8.24
C ASP A 105 -1.93 16.80 8.02
N LEU A 106 -1.48 16.88 6.76
CA LEU A 106 -0.07 17.17 6.45
C LEU A 106 0.31 18.60 6.80
N GLU A 107 -0.60 19.57 6.63
CA GLU A 107 -0.37 20.95 7.08
C GLU A 107 -0.22 21.00 8.60
N GLU A 108 -1.09 20.31 9.34
CA GLU A 108 -1.02 20.25 10.80
C GLU A 108 0.26 19.55 11.29
N LEU A 109 0.66 18.43 10.67
CA LEU A 109 1.83 17.67 11.10
C LEU A 109 3.16 18.37 10.75
N THR A 110 3.24 19.01 9.59
CA THR A 110 4.49 19.63 9.12
C THR A 110 4.59 21.11 9.46
N GLN A 111 3.47 21.73 9.89
CA GLN A 111 3.36 23.17 10.13
C GLN A 111 3.81 24.01 8.92
N GLN A 112 3.64 23.47 7.71
CA GLN A 112 3.97 24.13 6.45
C GLN A 112 2.72 24.51 5.68
N PRO A 113 2.76 25.61 4.89
CA PRO A 113 1.61 26.02 4.10
C PRO A 113 1.17 24.95 3.09
N LEU A 114 -0.15 24.78 2.94
CA LEU A 114 -0.75 23.85 1.96
C LEU A 114 -0.16 23.94 0.54
N TYR A 115 0.21 25.13 0.05
CA TYR A 115 0.76 25.26 -1.30
C TYR A 115 2.14 24.59 -1.45
N GLU A 116 2.96 24.54 -0.39
CA GLU A 116 4.27 23.89 -0.42
C GLU A 116 4.14 22.37 -0.38
N ILE A 117 3.25 21.88 0.49
CA ILE A 117 2.90 20.47 0.61
C ILE A 117 2.32 19.97 -0.71
N LYS A 118 1.36 20.70 -1.28
CA LYS A 118 0.75 20.36 -2.56
C LYS A 118 1.78 20.36 -3.69
N ARG A 119 2.68 21.35 -3.75
CA ARG A 119 3.75 21.38 -4.76
C ARG A 119 4.68 20.17 -4.63
N LEU A 120 4.96 19.73 -3.40
CA LEU A 120 5.77 18.55 -3.15
C LEU A 120 5.04 17.26 -3.59
N LEU A 121 3.76 17.12 -3.23
CA LEU A 121 2.90 15.99 -3.59
C LEU A 121 2.61 15.91 -5.09
N ASP A 122 2.38 17.03 -5.77
CA ASP A 122 2.19 17.07 -7.23
C ASP A 122 3.52 16.88 -8.00
N GLY A 123 4.65 17.05 -7.31
CA GLY A 123 6.00 16.97 -7.86
C GLY A 123 6.70 15.63 -7.58
N LEU A 124 7.72 15.67 -6.73
CA LEU A 124 8.62 14.54 -6.45
C LEU A 124 7.93 13.34 -5.79
N LEU A 125 6.83 13.58 -5.08
CA LEU A 125 6.05 12.52 -4.42
C LEU A 125 4.92 11.97 -5.29
N GLY A 126 4.48 12.66 -6.35
CA GLY A 126 3.18 12.37 -7.00
C GLY A 126 3.10 11.02 -7.71
N ARG A 127 4.22 10.33 -7.87
CA ARG A 127 4.31 9.01 -8.51
C ARG A 127 4.51 7.89 -7.51
N SER A 128 5.22 8.18 -6.41
CA SER A 128 5.43 7.26 -5.28
C SER A 128 4.29 7.30 -4.25
N VAL A 129 3.46 8.35 -4.30
CA VAL A 129 2.26 8.54 -3.49
C VAL A 129 1.03 8.30 -4.34
N GLY A 130 0.23 7.32 -3.95
CA GLY A 130 -1.11 7.13 -4.48
C GLY A 130 -2.11 8.05 -3.80
N THR A 131 -3.15 8.45 -4.54
CA THR A 131 -4.31 9.10 -3.96
C THR A 131 -5.48 8.12 -3.91
N ARG A 132 -6.12 8.00 -2.76
CA ARG A 132 -7.39 7.28 -2.61
C ARG A 132 -8.47 8.27 -2.20
N ILE A 133 -9.71 8.06 -2.63
CA ILE A 133 -10.85 8.77 -2.04
C ILE A 133 -11.08 8.13 -0.67
N GLY A 134 -11.01 8.93 0.39
CA GLY A 134 -11.09 8.49 1.77
C GLY A 134 -12.32 7.63 2.06
N THR A 135 -12.18 6.69 3.00
CA THR A 135 -13.31 6.00 3.61
C THR A 135 -14.11 6.97 4.49
N PRO A 136 -15.36 6.67 4.88
CA PRO A 136 -16.21 7.57 5.65
C PRO A 136 -15.61 8.10 6.97
N THR A 137 -14.53 7.51 7.48
CA THR A 137 -13.75 7.99 8.63
C THR A 137 -12.92 9.25 8.34
N SER A 138 -12.52 9.47 7.09
CA SER A 138 -11.74 10.64 6.64
C SER A 138 -12.64 11.73 6.02
N GLY A 139 -13.96 11.67 6.26
CA GLY A 139 -14.93 12.52 5.58
C GLY A 139 -15.27 12.02 4.16
N PRO A 140 -16.55 12.04 3.76
CA PRO A 140 -16.94 11.57 2.44
C PRO A 140 -16.39 12.49 1.33
N GLY A 141 -15.48 11.97 0.52
CA GLY A 141 -14.97 12.62 -0.70
C GLY A 141 -13.59 13.27 -0.59
N GLU A 142 -12.94 13.19 0.56
CA GLU A 142 -11.62 13.77 0.75
C GLU A 142 -10.51 12.93 0.14
N ARG A 143 -9.52 13.58 -0.48
CA ARG A 143 -8.36 12.90 -1.08
C ARG A 143 -7.35 12.59 0.02
N VAL A 144 -7.09 11.30 0.23
CA VAL A 144 -6.02 10.84 1.11
C VAL A 144 -4.80 10.41 0.30
N TYR A 145 -3.63 10.78 0.79
CA TYR A 145 -2.31 10.51 0.21
C TYR A 145 -1.65 9.38 0.99
N LEU A 146 -1.29 8.30 0.29
CA LEU A 146 -0.63 7.12 0.86
C LEU A 146 0.52 6.67 -0.03
N PHE A 147 1.45 5.87 0.49
CA PHE A 147 2.41 5.20 -0.38
C PHE A 147 1.68 4.38 -1.45
N ALA A 148 2.12 4.49 -2.70
CA ALA A 148 1.52 3.71 -3.79
C ALA A 148 1.65 2.20 -3.56
N HIS A 149 2.69 1.77 -2.83
CA HIS A 149 2.97 0.38 -2.50
C HIS A 149 3.54 0.22 -1.09
N GLU A 150 3.11 -0.83 -0.39
CA GLU A 150 3.62 -1.22 0.94
C GLU A 150 5.15 -1.40 0.94
N THR A 151 5.74 -1.87 -0.16
CA THR A 151 7.19 -2.02 -0.28
C THR A 151 7.92 -0.68 -0.12
N LEU A 152 7.35 0.43 -0.62
CA LEU A 152 7.97 1.75 -0.46
C LEU A 152 7.93 2.22 0.99
N GLN A 153 6.83 1.95 1.70
CA GLN A 153 6.74 2.20 3.13
C GLN A 153 7.80 1.41 3.89
N GLN A 154 7.96 0.12 3.62
CA GLN A 154 8.98 -0.72 4.27
C GLN A 154 10.41 -0.22 4.01
N VAL A 155 10.70 0.23 2.78
CA VAL A 155 12.02 0.81 2.45
C VAL A 155 12.20 2.15 3.17
N ALA A 156 11.16 2.98 3.28
CA ALA A 156 11.20 4.23 4.04
C ALA A 156 11.45 3.96 5.53
N GLU A 157 10.73 3.01 6.14
CA GLU A 157 10.91 2.58 7.54
C GLU A 157 12.35 2.14 7.81
N GLN A 158 12.91 1.29 6.94
CA GLN A 158 14.31 0.84 7.04
C GLN A 158 15.30 2.00 6.90
N SER A 159 15.00 2.96 6.03
CA SER A 159 15.88 4.10 5.75
C SER A 159 15.92 5.12 6.88
N PHE A 160 14.77 5.42 7.50
CA PHE A 160 14.72 6.25 8.71
C PHE A 160 15.27 5.51 9.94
N GLY A 161 15.06 4.21 10.03
CA GLY A 161 15.52 3.40 11.16
C GLY A 161 15.10 4.00 12.50
N LYS A 162 16.06 4.28 13.38
CA LYS A 162 15.78 4.84 14.72
C LYS A 162 15.28 6.28 14.70
N SER A 163 15.57 7.06 13.65
CA SER A 163 15.09 8.45 13.59
C SER A 163 13.60 8.54 13.23
N LEU A 164 12.97 7.42 12.86
CA LEU A 164 11.55 7.40 12.54
C LEU A 164 10.68 7.87 13.71
N GLY A 165 11.06 7.56 14.96
CA GLY A 165 10.32 7.99 16.15
C GLY A 165 10.43 9.48 16.51
N ALA A 166 11.12 10.28 15.68
CA ALA A 166 11.17 11.73 15.80
C ALA A 166 10.16 12.45 14.89
N TYR A 167 9.43 11.68 14.07
CA TYR A 167 8.35 12.12 13.18
C TYR A 167 7.03 11.54 13.66
#